data_AF-A0A6A0AHV3-F1
#
_entry.id   AF-A0A6A0AHV3-F1
#
_cell.length_a   1.000
_cell.length_b   1.000
_cell.length_c   1.000
_cell.angle_alpha   90.00
_cell.angle_beta   90.00
_cell.angle_gamma   90.00
#
_symmetry.space_group_name_H-M   'P 1'
#
loop_
_entity.id
_entity.type
_entity.pdbx_description
1 polymer ?
#
loop_
_entity_poly.entity_id
_entity_poly.type
_entity_poly.pdbx_seq_one_letter_code
_entity_poly.pdbx_strand_id
1 'polypeptide(L)'
;MRYPDSSDGRAVVTVVGGDLAWLEEEAFLNDTIIDFFIRRIQENLPSTASNRYYFFNSFFYKKLSEKATAAAKAKAKAARKEQQQLEAALEASRLDAGMVDNTSAAA
;
A
#
# COMPACT_ATOMS: atom_id res chain seq x y z
N MET A 1 15.87 -0.27 24.60
CA MET A 1 17.04 -1.00 24.09
C MET A 1 17.10 -0.83 22.58
N ARG A 2 18.28 -0.48 22.03
CA ARG A 2 18.52 -0.40 20.59
C ARG A 2 19.16 -1.69 20.11
N TYR A 3 18.74 -2.22 18.96
CA TYR A 3 19.30 -3.43 18.38
C TYR A 3 19.29 -3.35 16.84
N PRO A 4 20.44 -3.50 16.16
CA PRO A 4 21.78 -3.70 16.73
C PRO A 4 22.22 -2.44 17.46
N ASP A 5 23.27 -2.56 18.27
CA ASP A 5 24.01 -1.40 18.76
C ASP A 5 25.05 -0.88 17.72
N SER A 6 24.93 -1.29 16.44
CA SER A 6 25.86 -0.90 15.39
C SER A 6 25.66 0.54 14.96
N SER A 7 26.77 1.22 14.70
CA SER A 7 26.84 2.64 14.34
C SER A 7 26.37 2.96 12.92
N ASP A 8 26.18 1.94 12.07
CA ASP A 8 25.75 2.12 10.68
C ASP A 8 24.26 2.46 10.54
N GLY A 9 23.48 2.36 11.62
CA GLY A 9 22.09 2.83 11.69
C GLY A 9 21.10 2.03 10.84
N ARG A 10 21.57 1.02 10.11
CA ARG A 10 20.74 0.23 9.20
C ARG A 10 19.97 -0.83 9.98
N ALA A 11 18.67 -0.93 9.70
CA ALA A 11 17.77 -1.91 10.30
C ALA A 11 17.79 -1.91 11.84
N VAL A 12 17.88 -0.72 12.44
CA VAL A 12 17.80 -0.54 13.89
C VAL A 12 16.36 -0.66 14.36
N VAL A 13 16.15 -1.47 15.38
CA VAL A 13 14.90 -1.60 16.13
C VAL A 13 15.12 -1.08 17.54
N THR A 14 14.18 -0.29 18.04
CA THR A 14 14.18 0.21 19.42
C THR A 14 13.05 -0.45 20.19
N VAL A 15 13.41 -1.32 21.14
CA VAL A 15 12.48 -2.00 22.05
C VAL A 15 12.33 -1.17 23.32
N VAL A 16 11.10 -0.82 23.68
CA VAL A 16 10.76 -0.13 24.93
C VAL A 16 10.06 -1.08 25.91
N GLY A 17 9.99 -0.70 27.19
CA GLY A 17 9.39 -1.57 28.22
C GLY A 17 7.96 -2.02 27.90
N GLY A 18 7.15 -1.15 27.28
CA GLY A 18 5.80 -1.48 26.85
C GLY A 18 5.73 -2.53 25.74
N ASP A 19 6.79 -2.72 24.95
CA ASP A 19 6.83 -3.78 23.93
C ASP A 19 6.92 -5.17 24.59
N LEU A 20 7.50 -5.26 25.79
CA LEU A 20 7.68 -6.53 26.49
C LEU A 20 6.37 -7.10 27.03
N ALA A 21 5.37 -6.27 27.29
CA ALA A 21 4.03 -6.72 27.70
C ALA A 21 3.35 -7.56 26.62
N TRP A 22 3.73 -7.40 25.36
CA TRP A 22 3.19 -8.19 24.25
C TRP A 22 3.81 -9.59 24.12
N LEU A 23 4.75 -9.95 25.02
CA LEU A 23 5.30 -11.30 25.12
C LEU A 23 4.51 -12.18 26.11
N GLU A 24 3.47 -11.64 26.76
CA GLU A 24 2.59 -12.41 27.63
C GLU A 24 1.79 -13.46 26.86
N GLU A 25 1.32 -14.49 27.57
CA GLU A 25 0.49 -15.53 26.97
C GLU A 25 -0.78 -14.93 26.35
N GLU A 26 -1.20 -15.49 25.22
CA GLU A 26 -2.38 -15.06 24.45
C GLU A 26 -2.33 -13.62 23.89
N ALA A 27 -1.22 -12.90 24.04
CA ALA A 27 -1.02 -11.59 23.41
C ALA A 27 -0.52 -11.71 21.96
N PHE A 28 -0.96 -10.80 21.10
CA PHE A 28 -0.40 -10.67 19.75
C PHE A 28 0.96 -9.97 19.79
N LEU A 29 1.96 -10.52 19.12
CA LEU A 29 3.25 -9.85 19.02
C LEU A 29 3.11 -8.55 18.22
N ASN A 30 3.74 -7.49 18.70
CA ASN A 30 3.80 -6.23 17.97
C ASN A 30 4.94 -6.22 16.93
N ASP A 31 4.87 -5.27 16.00
CA ASP A 31 5.85 -5.13 14.91
C ASP A 31 7.29 -4.96 15.44
N THR A 32 7.49 -4.23 16.54
CA THR A 32 8.81 -4.01 17.16
C THR A 32 9.44 -5.33 17.63
N ILE A 33 8.66 -6.17 18.30
CA ILE A 33 9.10 -7.48 18.81
C ILE A 33 9.39 -8.42 17.63
N ILE A 34 8.52 -8.43 16.62
CA ILE A 34 8.73 -9.24 15.41
C ILE A 34 10.04 -8.84 14.71
N ASP A 35 10.24 -7.55 14.45
CA ASP A 35 11.44 -7.06 13.77
C ASP A 35 12.71 -7.30 14.58
N PHE A 36 12.64 -7.17 15.91
CA PHE A 36 13.73 -7.52 16.81
C PHE A 36 14.14 -9.00 16.66
N PHE A 37 13.17 -9.93 16.67
CA PHE A 37 13.47 -11.36 16.58
C PHE A 37 13.88 -11.80 15.18
N ILE A 38 13.31 -11.23 14.10
CA ILE A 38 13.80 -11.45 12.73
C ILE A 38 15.31 -11.16 12.67
N ARG A 39 15.72 -10.06 13.28
CA ARG A 39 17.10 -9.62 13.28
C ARG A 39 18.00 -10.53 14.13
N ARG A 40 17.50 -11.00 15.28
CA ARG A 40 18.15 -12.02 16.10
C ARG A 40 18.37 -13.31 15.29
N ILE A 41 17.36 -13.78 14.56
CA ILE A 41 17.46 -14.97 13.72
C ILE A 41 18.54 -14.76 12.65
N GLN A 42 18.54 -13.61 11.98
CA GLN A 42 19.51 -13.29 10.94
C GLN A 42 20.97 -13.33 11.46
N GLU A 43 21.23 -12.83 12.67
CA GLU A 43 22.56 -12.88 13.31
C GLU A 43 22.99 -14.29 13.71
N ASN A 44 22.05 -15.18 14.00
CA ASN A 44 22.32 -16.57 14.38
C ASN A 44 22.38 -17.53 13.19
N LEU A 45 22.18 -17.06 11.95
CA LEU A 45 22.31 -17.90 10.77
C LEU A 45 23.77 -18.26 10.49
N PRO A 46 24.05 -19.50 10.02
CA PRO A 46 25.38 -19.87 9.54
C PRO A 46 25.83 -18.95 8.40
N SER A 47 27.12 -18.62 8.33
CA SER A 47 27.69 -17.79 7.26
C SER A 47 27.49 -18.39 5.86
N THR A 48 27.37 -19.72 5.75
CA THR A 48 27.05 -20.44 4.51
C THR A 48 25.59 -20.26 4.07
N ALA A 49 24.71 -19.84 4.98
CA ALA A 49 23.29 -19.69 4.76
C ALA A 49 22.86 -18.22 4.66
N SER A 50 23.59 -17.29 5.26
CA SER A 50 23.22 -15.87 5.34
C SER A 50 22.95 -15.22 3.97
N ASN A 51 23.73 -15.57 2.95
CA ASN A 51 23.55 -15.02 1.59
C ASN A 51 22.38 -15.62 0.81
N ARG A 52 21.72 -16.67 1.34
CA ARG A 52 20.58 -17.32 0.70
C ARG A 52 19.23 -16.78 1.19
N TYR A 53 19.23 -15.97 2.24
CA TYR A 53 18.02 -15.46 2.87
C TYR A 53 18.03 -13.93 2.91
N TYR A 54 16.88 -13.35 2.59
CA TYR A 54 16.63 -11.93 2.77
C TYR A 54 15.42 -11.76 3.67
N PHE A 55 15.59 -11.00 4.75
CA PHE A 55 14.53 -10.72 5.71
C PHE A 55 14.02 -9.30 5.50
N PHE A 56 12.75 -9.19 5.14
CA PHE A 56 12.04 -7.91 5.17
C PHE A 56 11.56 -7.61 6.58
N ASN A 57 11.41 -6.32 6.90
CA ASN A 57 10.71 -5.92 8.12
C ASN A 57 9.19 -6.13 8.00
N SER A 58 8.53 -6.12 9.15
CA SER A 58 7.06 -6.24 9.31
C SER A 58 6.27 -5.27 8.43
N PHE A 59 6.81 -4.06 8.18
CA PHE A 59 6.15 -3.03 7.38
C PHE A 59 6.19 -3.25 5.87
N PHE A 60 7.08 -4.12 5.36
CA PHE A 60 7.30 -4.25 3.92
C PHE A 60 6.02 -4.64 3.17
N TYR A 61 5.38 -5.72 3.60
CA TYR A 61 4.19 -6.23 2.92
C TYR A 61 3.01 -5.26 3.02
N LYS A 62 2.86 -4.61 4.18
CA LYS A 62 1.85 -3.57 4.39
C LYS A 62 2.01 -2.43 3.37
N LYS A 63 3.20 -1.86 3.25
CA LYS A 63 3.48 -0.78 2.28
C LYS A 63 3.32 -1.21 0.84
N LEU A 64 3.73 -2.44 0.52
CA LEU A 64 3.56 -3.01 -0.83
C LEU A 64 2.08 -3.09 -1.21
N SER A 65 1.26 -3.58 -0.28
CA SER A 65 -0.19 -3.79 -0.47
C SER A 65 -0.96 -2.45 -0.55
N GLU A 66 -0.58 -1.48 0.29
CA GLU A 66 -1.14 -0.12 0.24
C GLU A 66 -0.92 0.53 -1.12
N LYS A 67 0.30 0.41 -1.67
CA LYS A 67 0.63 0.95 -2.99
C LYS A 67 -0.17 0.28 -4.11
N ALA A 68 -0.29 -1.05 -4.07
CA ALA A 68 -1.10 -1.80 -5.05
C ALA A 68 -2.58 -1.36 -5.00
N THR A 69 -3.12 -1.23 -3.79
CA THR A 69 -4.50 -0.78 -3.56
C THR A 69 -4.73 0.65 -4.03
N ALA A 70 -3.81 1.56 -3.75
CA ALA A 70 -3.88 2.95 -4.20
C ALA A 70 -3.88 3.05 -5.73
N ALA A 71 -3.02 2.27 -6.40
CA ALA A 71 -2.97 2.22 -7.86
C ALA A 71 -4.29 1.70 -8.46
N ALA A 72 -4.87 0.65 -7.88
CA ALA A 72 -6.17 0.13 -8.31
C ALA A 72 -7.29 1.16 -8.14
N LYS A 73 -7.35 1.85 -6.99
CA LYS A 73 -8.31 2.93 -6.73
C LYS A 73 -8.16 4.08 -7.72
N ALA A 74 -6.93 4.48 -8.06
CA ALA A 74 -6.67 5.54 -9.03
C ALA A 74 -7.17 5.17 -10.44
N LYS A 75 -6.89 3.94 -10.90
CA LYS A 75 -7.39 3.44 -12.19
C LYS A 75 -8.92 3.41 -12.24
N ALA A 76 -9.57 2.91 -11.19
CA ALA A 76 -11.03 2.87 -11.12
C ALA A 76 -11.66 4.27 -11.15
N LYS A 77 -11.03 5.25 -10.49
CA LYS A 77 -11.49 6.65 -10.52
C LYS A 77 -11.34 7.27 -11.91
N ALA A 78 -10.22 7.01 -12.60
CA ALA A 78 -10.00 7.49 -13.96
C ALA A 78 -11.04 6.93 -14.95
N ALA A 79 -11.27 5.61 -14.92
CA ALA A 79 -12.26 4.96 -15.78
C ALA A 79 -13.69 5.50 -15.55
N ARG A 80 -14.09 5.75 -14.30
CA ARG A 80 -15.39 6.36 -13.99
C ARG A 80 -15.52 7.79 -14.53
N LYS A 81 -14.44 8.58 -14.43
CA LYS A 81 -14.43 9.95 -14.97
C LYS A 81 -14.56 9.95 -16.49
N GLU A 82 -13.87 9.04 -17.17
CA GLU A 82 -13.97 8.88 -18.62
C GLU A 82 -15.37 8.44 -19.06
N GLN A 83 -15.99 7.48 -18.36
CA GLN A 83 -17.37 7.07 -18.62
C GLN A 83 -18.36 8.23 -18.47
N GLN A 84 -18.25 9.01 -17.39
CA GLN A 84 -19.10 10.19 -17.16
C GLN A 84 -18.91 11.26 -18.23
N GLN A 85 -17.68 11.45 -18.71
CA GLN A 85 -17.37 12.42 -19.77
C GLN A 85 -17.92 11.96 -21.12
N LEU A 86 -17.80 10.67 -21.46
CA LEU A 86 -18.37 10.10 -22.68
C LEU A 86 -19.91 10.19 -22.67
N GLU A 87 -20.54 9.86 -21.54
CA GLU A 87 -21.99 9.97 -21.39
C GLU A 87 -22.47 11.42 -21.48
N ALA A 88 -21.79 12.36 -20.80
CA ALA A 88 -22.10 13.78 -20.91
C ALA A 88 -21.88 14.35 -22.33
N ALA A 89 -20.84 13.89 -23.04
CA ALA A 89 -20.57 14.30 -24.42
C ALA A 89 -21.62 13.75 -25.40
N LEU A 90 -22.06 12.51 -25.20
CA LEU A 90 -23.13 11.90 -25.99
C LEU A 90 -24.45 12.66 -25.78
N GLU A 91 -24.79 12.99 -24.54
CA GLU A 91 -26.01 13.74 -24.23
C GLU A 91 -25.97 15.16 -24.81
N ALA A 92 -24.82 15.84 -24.73
CA ALA A 92 -24.63 17.15 -25.36
C ALA A 92 -24.80 17.10 -26.89
N SER A 93 -24.26 16.05 -27.53
CA SER A 93 -24.38 15.85 -28.98
C SER A 93 -25.83 15.54 -29.40
N ARG A 94 -26.59 14.81 -28.55
CA ARG A 94 -28.00 14.49 -28.79
C ARG A 94 -28.90 15.72 -28.72
N LEU A 95 -28.59 16.67 -27.82
CA LEU A 95 -29.35 17.92 -27.70
C LEU A 95 -29.12 18.86 -28.90
N ASP A 96 -27.91 18.89 -29.46
CA ASP A 96 -27.58 19.70 -30.64
C ASP A 96 -28.27 19.19 -31.92
N ALA A 97 -28.30 17.86 -32.12
CA ALA A 97 -28.98 17.23 -33.25
C ALA A 97 -30.52 17.39 -33.21
N GLY A 98 -31.13 17.58 -32.03
CA GLY A 98 -32.57 17.80 -31.90
C GLY A 98 -33.04 19.22 -32.26
N MET A 99 -32.12 20.17 -32.47
CA MET A 99 -32.45 21.58 -32.77
C MET A 99 -32.69 21.84 -34.27
N VAL A 100 -32.28 20.92 -35.15
CA VAL A 100 -32.30 21.14 -36.61
C VAL A 100 -33.62 20.76 -37.29
N ASP A 101 -34.51 20.02 -36.62
CA ASP A 101 -35.71 19.44 -37.25
C ASP A 101 -36.98 20.32 -37.21
N ASN A 102 -36.95 21.52 -36.62
CA ASN A 102 -38.18 22.35 -36.44
C ASN A 102 -38.20 23.69 -37.19
N THR A 103 -37.41 23.86 -38.26
CA THR A 103 -37.43 25.10 -39.09
C THR A 103 -37.99 24.94 -40.51
N SER A 104 -38.62 23.80 -40.86
CA SER A 104 -39.28 23.62 -42.15
C SER A 104 -40.74 23.19 -42.01
N ALA A 105 -41.59 24.06 -41.47
CA ALA A 105 -43.04 23.92 -41.57
C ALA A 105 -43.76 25.26 -41.31
N ALA A 106 -43.38 26.32 -42.03
CA ALA A 106 -44.20 27.53 -42.14
C ALA A 106 -43.90 28.21 -43.48
N ALA A 107 -44.49 27.68 -44.54
CA ALA A 107 -44.65 28.36 -45.83
C ALA A 107 -46.09 28.15 -46.29
#